data_AF-A0A914CDS4-F1
#
_entry.id   AF-A0A914CDS4-F1
#
_cell.length_a   1.000
_cell.length_b   1.000
_cell.length_c   1.000
_cell.angle_alpha   90.00
_cell.angle_beta   90.00
_cell.angle_gamma   90.00
#
_symmetry.space_group_name_H-M   'P 1'
#
loop_
_entity.id
_entity.type
_entity.pdbx_description
1 polymer ?
#
loop_
_entity_poly.entity_id
_entity_poly.type
_entity_poly.pdbx_seq_one_letter_code
_entity_poly.pdbx_strand_id
1 'polypeptide(L)'
;MSIPQPASETFINSLMPLPYRQQYENDSCRICMANFDEEPRNLIRVPCNGYHIFHEDCIKSWLRNSGTCPICRSRFSDDLITTNTGGLEAVWHEENDGEHLPYRRLRPPGYRL
;
A
#
# COMPACT_ATOMS: atom_id res chain seq x y z
N MET A 1 -11.37 -20.13 8.08
CA MET A 1 -11.31 -18.65 8.11
C MET A 1 -9.95 -18.27 8.67
N SER A 2 -9.05 -17.78 7.83
CA SER A 2 -7.68 -17.45 8.25
C SER A 2 -7.71 -16.15 9.04
N ILE A 3 -7.27 -16.18 10.30
CA ILE A 3 -7.15 -15.02 11.17
C ILE A 3 -6.06 -14.12 10.55
N PRO A 4 -6.35 -12.84 10.23
CA PRO A 4 -5.35 -11.96 9.68
C PRO A 4 -4.23 -11.76 10.71
N GLN A 5 -2.98 -11.81 10.24
CA GLN A 5 -1.84 -11.66 11.15
C GLN A 5 -1.69 -10.17 11.52
N PRO A 6 -1.59 -9.84 12.82
CA PRO A 6 -1.43 -8.48 13.28
C PRO A 6 -0.07 -7.91 12.87
N ALA A 7 0.02 -6.59 12.73
CA ALA A 7 1.32 -5.93 12.62
C ALA A 7 2.05 -5.95 13.97
N SER A 8 3.38 -5.86 13.95
CA SER A 8 4.18 -5.76 15.18
C SER A 8 3.85 -4.47 15.94
N GLU A 9 3.81 -4.54 17.27
CA GLU A 9 3.53 -3.37 18.12
C GLU A 9 4.61 -2.28 17.94
N THR A 10 5.84 -2.69 17.63
CA THR A 10 6.97 -1.80 17.28
C THR A 10 6.69 -1.00 16.02
N PHE A 11 6.20 -1.64 14.96
CA PHE A 11 5.81 -0.95 13.73
C PHE A 11 4.69 0.05 13.99
N ILE A 12 3.66 -0.35 14.74
CA ILE A 12 2.49 0.48 15.04
C ILE A 12 2.89 1.75 15.82
N ASN A 13 3.83 1.63 16.77
CA ASN A 13 4.30 2.77 17.56
C ASN A 13 5.35 3.63 16.84
N SER A 14 6.00 3.10 15.80
CA SER A 14 6.99 3.84 15.00
C SER A 14 6.35 4.66 13.87
N LEU A 15 5.02 4.58 13.70
CA LEU A 15 4.31 5.36 12.69
C LEU A 15 4.42 6.86 12.98
N MET A 16 4.84 7.61 11.97
CA MET A 16 5.10 9.03 12.10
C MET A 16 3.78 9.84 12.09
N PRO A 17 3.53 10.67 13.12
CA PRO A 17 2.41 11.60 13.12
C PRO A 17 2.66 12.74 12.12
N LEU A 18 1.60 13.22 11.50
CA LEU A 18 1.67 14.34 10.56
C LEU A 18 1.73 15.67 11.31
N PRO A 19 2.69 16.57 10.99
CA PRO A 19 2.82 17.86 11.64
C PRO A 19 1.73 18.87 11.23
N TYR A 20 1.04 18.63 10.11
CA TYR A 20 0.12 19.60 9.52
C TYR A 20 -1.18 18.97 9.03
N ARG A 21 -2.27 19.24 9.76
CA ARG A 21 -3.62 18.75 9.45
C ARG A 21 -4.34 19.55 8.37
N GLN A 22 -3.95 20.81 8.14
CA GLN A 22 -4.71 21.72 7.28
C GLN A 22 -4.70 21.29 5.80
N GLN A 23 -3.68 20.53 5.40
CA GLN A 23 -3.59 19.95 4.05
C GLN A 23 -4.65 18.88 3.77
N TYR A 24 -5.36 18.40 4.79
CA TYR A 24 -6.33 17.30 4.72
C TYR A 24 -7.69 17.68 5.31
N GLU A 25 -8.00 18.98 5.42
CA GLU A 25 -9.28 19.50 5.97
C GLU A 25 -10.51 19.05 5.18
N ASN A 26 -10.34 18.64 3.92
CA ASN A 26 -11.42 18.11 3.09
C ASN A 26 -11.41 16.58 3.00
N ASP A 27 -10.48 15.91 3.71
CA ASP A 27 -10.42 14.46 3.78
C ASP A 27 -11.07 13.94 5.07
N SER A 28 -11.41 12.65 5.05
CA SER A 28 -12.03 11.95 6.16
C SER A 28 -11.37 10.61 6.44
N CYS A 29 -11.42 10.20 7.70
CA CYS A 29 -10.92 8.91 8.12
C CYS A 29 -11.83 7.79 7.59
N ARG A 30 -11.32 6.91 6.74
CA ARG A 30 -12.12 5.79 6.20
C ARG A 30 -12.48 4.69 7.21
N ILE A 31 -11.96 4.78 8.44
CA ILE A 31 -12.26 3.82 9.52
C ILE A 31 -13.46 4.28 10.34
N CYS A 32 -13.44 5.52 10.84
CA CYS A 32 -14.53 6.08 11.66
C CYS A 32 -15.50 6.97 10.87
N MET A 33 -15.23 7.24 9.59
CA MET A 33 -16.01 8.10 8.70
C MET A 33 -16.15 9.57 9.15
N ALA A 34 -15.35 10.00 10.12
CA ALA A 34 -15.30 11.39 10.58
C ALA A 34 -14.23 12.18 9.82
N ASN A 35 -14.47 13.47 9.63
CA ASN A 35 -13.53 14.36 8.97
C ASN A 35 -12.34 14.67 9.88
N PHE A 36 -11.22 15.05 9.27
CA PHE A 36 -10.02 15.41 10.00
C PHE A 36 -10.08 16.81 10.64
N ASP A 37 -11.05 17.64 10.27
CA ASP A 37 -11.26 18.98 10.82
C ASP A 37 -12.14 19.00 12.09
N GLU A 38 -13.00 17.98 12.27
CA GLU A 38 -14.01 17.96 13.33
C GLU A 38 -13.41 17.85 14.74
N GLU A 39 -12.29 17.13 14.90
CA GLU A 39 -11.67 16.91 16.22
C GLU A 39 -10.14 17.07 16.16
N PRO A 40 -9.50 17.62 17.23
CA PRO A 40 -8.05 17.76 17.32
C PRO A 40 -7.38 16.41 17.61
N ARG A 41 -7.56 15.43 16.73
CA ARG A 41 -6.93 14.11 16.80
C ARG A 41 -5.65 14.11 15.98
N ASN A 42 -4.67 13.34 16.42
CA ASN A 42 -3.44 13.16 15.66
C ASN A 42 -3.74 12.37 14.38
N LEU A 43 -3.11 12.79 13.29
CA LEU A 43 -3.18 12.10 12.01
C LEU A 43 -1.90 11.32 11.78
N ILE A 44 -2.03 10.09 11.29
CA ILE A 44 -0.91 9.24 10.93
C ILE A 44 -0.98 8.93 9.44
N ARG A 45 0.18 9.00 8.79
CA ARG A 45 0.39 8.59 7.42
C ARG A 45 1.00 7.18 7.41
N VAL A 46 0.27 6.20 6.87
CA VAL A 46 0.78 4.83 6.76
C VAL A 46 1.67 4.67 5.53
N PRO A 47 2.84 4.00 5.66
CA PRO A 47 3.79 3.81 4.56
C PRO A 47 3.33 2.69 3.61
N CYS A 48 2.21 2.93 2.92
CA CYS A 48 1.66 2.07 1.88
C CYS A 48 1.82 2.74 0.51
N ASN A 49 1.48 2.04 -0.58
CA ASN A 49 1.74 2.50 -1.95
C ASN A 49 1.11 3.87 -2.31
N GLY A 50 0.08 4.31 -1.57
CA GLY A 50 -0.58 5.60 -1.75
C GLY A 50 -0.45 6.55 -0.54
N TYR A 51 0.33 6.17 0.46
CA TYR A 51 0.50 6.93 1.71
C TYR A 51 -0.79 7.45 2.34
N HIS A 52 -1.72 6.53 2.59
CA HIS A 52 -3.02 6.86 3.15
C HIS A 52 -2.94 7.42 4.57
N ILE A 53 -3.93 8.24 4.91
CA ILE A 53 -3.98 9.01 6.15
C ILE A 53 -5.21 8.59 6.95
N PHE A 54 -5.02 8.47 8.27
CA PHE A 54 -6.06 8.09 9.22
C PHE A 54 -5.81 8.78 10.56
N HIS A 55 -6.81 8.77 11.44
CA HIS A 55 -6.57 9.08 12.85
C HIS A 55 -5.62 8.05 13.46
N GLU A 56 -4.72 8.53 14.31
CA GLU A 56 -3.77 7.71 15.07
C GLU A 56 -4.46 6.52 15.75
N ASP A 57 -5.50 6.76 16.54
CA ASP A 57 -6.21 5.71 17.27
C ASP A 57 -6.89 4.70 16.36
N CYS A 58 -7.48 5.19 15.25
CA CYS A 58 -8.18 4.35 14.29
C CYS A 58 -7.21 3.39 13.59
N ILE A 59 -6.09 3.90 13.07
CA ILE A 59 -5.14 3.06 12.34
C ILE A 59 -4.38 2.12 13.28
N LYS A 60 -4.00 2.57 14.48
CA LYS A 60 -3.33 1.71 15.46
C LYS A 60 -4.23 0.53 15.86
N SER A 61 -5.51 0.79 16.11
CA SER A 61 -6.49 -0.26 16.43
C SER A 61 -6.68 -1.24 15.28
N TRP A 62 -6.74 -0.73 14.04
CA TRP A 62 -6.85 -1.59 12.85
C TRP A 62 -5.63 -2.48 12.64
N LEU A 63 -4.42 -1.93 12.79
CA LEU A 63 -3.16 -2.65 12.58
C LEU A 63 -2.94 -3.77 13.60
N ARG A 64 -3.40 -3.59 14.84
CA ARG A 64 -3.42 -4.64 15.88
C ARG A 64 -4.29 -5.84 15.51
N ASN A 65 -5.25 -5.66 14.60
CA ASN A 65 -6.16 -6.73 14.19
C ASN A 65 -5.81 -7.33 12.83
N SER A 66 -5.45 -6.51 11.85
CA SER A 66 -5.37 -6.94 10.45
C SER A 66 -4.01 -6.73 9.77
N GLY A 67 -3.11 -5.93 10.34
CA GLY A 67 -1.78 -5.67 9.77
C GLY A 67 -1.76 -5.19 8.30
N THR A 68 -2.86 -4.60 7.81
CA THR A 68 -3.04 -4.19 6.41
C THR A 68 -3.63 -2.79 6.28
N CYS A 69 -3.42 -2.11 5.16
CA CYS A 69 -4.01 -0.80 4.90
C CYS A 69 -5.53 -0.93 4.62
N PRO A 70 -6.40 -0.17 5.30
CA PRO A 70 -7.84 -0.19 5.04
C PRO A 70 -8.27 0.21 3.62
N ILE A 71 -7.44 0.99 2.93
CA ILE A 71 -7.77 1.53 1.59
C ILE A 71 -7.21 0.64 0.47
N CYS A 72 -5.91 0.32 0.51
CA CYS A 72 -5.25 -0.42 -0.56
C CYS A 72 -4.89 -1.87 -0.23
N ARG A 73 -5.22 -2.34 0.97
CA ARG A 73 -4.94 -3.71 1.45
C ARG A 73 -3.45 -4.12 1.45
N SER A 74 -2.52 -3.18 1.29
CA SER A 74 -1.08 -3.43 1.43
C SER A 74 -0.77 -3.95 2.83
N ARG A 75 0.06 -4.99 2.95
CA ARG A 75 0.49 -5.55 4.24
C ARG A 75 1.68 -4.77 4.78
N PHE A 76 1.72 -4.62 6.09
CA PHE A 76 2.85 -4.03 6.80
C PHE A 76 3.61 -5.17 7.50
N SER A 77 4.57 -5.76 6.80
CA SER A 77 5.45 -6.78 7.39
C SER A 77 6.69 -6.11 7.96
N ASP A 78 7.13 -6.56 9.15
CA ASP A 78 8.22 -5.99 9.95
C ASP A 78 9.53 -5.80 9.15
N ASP A 79 9.78 -6.67 8.17
CA ASP A 79 11.05 -6.66 7.45
C ASP A 79 11.15 -5.65 6.30
N LEU A 80 10.07 -5.22 5.66
CA LEU A 80 10.22 -4.33 4.51
C LEU A 80 9.01 -3.43 4.29
N ILE A 81 9.27 -2.12 4.26
CA ILE A 81 8.52 -1.16 3.43
C ILE A 81 8.80 -1.51 1.95
N THR A 82 8.45 -2.71 1.48
CA THR A 82 8.46 -3.02 0.05
C THR A 82 7.13 -2.57 -0.50
N THR A 83 7.16 -1.39 -1.11
CA THR A 83 6.23 -0.96 -2.13
C THR A 83 6.17 -1.99 -3.26
N ASN A 84 5.43 -3.08 -3.10
CA ASN A 84 5.05 -3.89 -4.25
C ASN A 84 3.88 -4.82 -3.97
N THR A 85 2.75 -4.52 -4.58
CA THR A 85 1.85 -5.58 -5.04
C THR A 85 1.55 -5.28 -6.49
N GLY A 86 2.49 -5.69 -7.34
CA GLY A 86 2.33 -5.81 -8.77
C GLY A 86 3.27 -6.89 -9.29
N GLY A 87 2.95 -8.16 -9.00
CA GLY A 87 3.55 -9.31 -9.69
C GLY A 87 4.84 -9.85 -9.06
N LEU A 88 4.67 -10.80 -8.15
CA LEU A 88 5.62 -11.90 -8.00
C LEU A 88 5.40 -12.91 -9.14
N GLU A 89 5.75 -12.52 -10.37
CA GLU A 89 5.95 -13.49 -11.46
C GLU A 89 7.42 -13.55 -11.85
N ALA A 90 7.92 -14.78 -11.79
CA ALA A 90 9.12 -15.32 -12.41
C ALA A 90 10.48 -14.78 -11.97
N VAL A 91 11.12 -15.57 -11.10
CA VAL A 91 12.57 -15.75 -11.06
C VAL A 91 13.02 -16.16 -12.46
N TRP A 92 13.75 -15.31 -13.18
CA TRP A 92 14.53 -15.74 -14.34
C TRP A 92 15.81 -16.38 -13.82
N HIS A 93 15.84 -17.71 -13.78
CA HIS A 93 17.08 -18.46 -13.65
C HIS A 93 17.93 -18.26 -14.91
N GLU A 94 19.18 -17.89 -14.71
CA GLU A 94 20.20 -17.75 -15.75
C GLU A 94 20.71 -19.14 -16.13
N GLU A 95 20.01 -19.81 -17.05
CA GLU A 95 20.55 -20.96 -17.76
C GLU A 95 21.04 -20.50 -19.13
N ASN A 96 22.36 -20.35 -19.19
CA ASN A 96 23.15 -20.08 -20.37
C ASN A 96 23.06 -21.31 -21.30
N ASP A 97 22.17 -21.30 -22.28
CA ASP A 97 22.39 -22.05 -23.53
C ASP A 97 21.86 -21.22 -24.70
N GLY A 98 22.63 -21.22 -25.77
CA GLY A 98 22.61 -20.21 -26.81
C GLY A 98 21.40 -20.24 -27.74
N GLU A 99 21.34 -19.18 -28.55
CA GLU A 99 20.59 -19.08 -29.81
C GLU A 99 19.06 -18.88 -29.74
N HIS A 100 18.63 -17.63 -29.51
CA HIS A 100 17.67 -17.03 -30.47
C HIS A 100 17.66 -15.50 -30.42
N LEU A 101 18.08 -14.88 -31.53
CA LEU A 101 18.12 -13.43 -31.68
C LEU A 101 16.72 -12.80 -31.77
N PRO A 102 16.59 -11.52 -31.33
CA PRO A 102 15.33 -10.80 -31.19
C PRO A 102 14.83 -10.17 -32.50
N TYR A 103 13.53 -9.82 -32.52
CA TYR A 103 12.84 -8.91 -33.45
C TYR A 103 12.20 -9.52 -34.72
N ARG A 104 10.89 -9.81 -34.68
CA ARG A 104 10.06 -9.88 -35.89
C ARG A 104 8.67 -9.23 -35.72
N ARG A 105 8.61 -7.99 -36.22
CA ARG A 105 7.59 -7.38 -37.10
C ARG A 105 6.13 -7.28 -36.61
N LEU A 106 5.79 -6.05 -36.28
CA LEU A 106 4.47 -5.40 -36.34
C LEU A 106 3.57 -5.93 -37.47
N ARG A 107 2.27 -6.10 -37.19
CA ARG A 107 1.23 -6.03 -38.23
C ARG A 107 0.21 -4.94 -37.84
N PRO A 108 0.17 -3.80 -38.55
CA PRO A 108 -0.78 -2.72 -38.26
C PRO A 108 -2.22 -3.11 -38.64
N PRO A 109 -3.25 -2.47 -38.03
CA PRO A 109 -4.64 -2.61 -38.46
C PRO A 109 -4.85 -1.91 -39.80
N GLY A 110 -5.10 -2.68 -40.87
CA GLY A 110 -5.28 -2.19 -42.22
C GLY A 110 -6.59 -2.67 -42.86
N TYR A 111 -7.48 -1.70 -43.08
CA TYR A 111 -8.36 -1.46 -44.25
C TYR A 111 -8.80 -2.62 -45.19
N ARG A 112 -10.13 -2.72 -45.31
CA ARG A 112 -11.02 -3.05 -46.46
C ARG A 112 -10.68 -4.16 -47.48
N LEU A 113 -11.68 -5.02 -47.70
CA LEU A 113 -12.39 -5.10 -48.99
C LEU A 113 -13.89 -4.89 -48.74
#